data_AF-A0A0C2X4U7-F1
#
_entry.id   AF-A0A0C2X4U7-F1
#
_cell.length_a   1.000
_cell.length_b   1.000
_cell.length_c   1.000
_cell.angle_alpha   90.00
_cell.angle_beta   90.00
_cell.angle_gamma   90.00
#
_symmetry.space_group_name_H-M   'P 1'
#
loop_
_entity.id
_entity.type
_entity.pdbx_description
1 polymer ?
#
loop_
_entity_poly.entity_id
_entity_poly.type
_entity_poly.pdbx_seq_one_letter_code
_entity_poly.pdbx_strand_id
1 'polypeptide(L)'
;MSSRPPEENEVAIDPAKLDSYTQLAKSYELPNAVKLKLDADVQQANSIAIVVTLLAGAIIALTSILGGIDSDFEEPSNGWKAFRVIMWTAIICNVGEAFICILAIKMCSDLPLWALEREMYLLDQPEEDKAGRAVRRPSFNPRNVRDRYLLLESVGMPKLYRFVDRVVIVLLVVSSTFSFLTLFYWVLHTQTFYVRMITLIPFVIIILLVLIVFIISMGVGRQRF
;
A
#
# COMPACT_ATOMS: atom_id res chain seq x y z
N MET A 1 -6.49 -27.98 48.50
CA MET A 1 -5.55 -26.95 48.00
C MET A 1 -6.27 -26.17 46.92
N SER A 2 -6.84 -25.02 47.28
CA SER A 2 -7.60 -24.15 46.37
C SER A 2 -6.73 -22.93 46.07
N SER A 3 -6.08 -22.91 44.91
CA SER A 3 -5.32 -21.76 44.41
C SER A 3 -6.30 -20.65 44.03
N ARG A 4 -6.39 -19.59 44.84
CA ARG A 4 -7.07 -18.35 44.44
C ARG A 4 -6.33 -17.76 43.22
N PRO A 5 -7.04 -17.29 42.19
CA PRO A 5 -6.43 -16.48 41.13
C PRO A 5 -5.88 -15.18 41.74
N PRO A 6 -4.81 -14.61 41.18
CA PRO A 6 -4.26 -13.34 41.65
C PRO A 6 -5.32 -12.25 41.48
N GLU A 7 -5.58 -11.50 42.55
CA GLU A 7 -6.37 -10.27 42.50
C GLU A 7 -5.68 -9.32 41.50
N GLU A 8 -6.29 -9.16 40.34
CA GLU A 8 -6.04 -8.03 39.45
C GLU A 8 -6.34 -6.78 40.30
N ASN A 9 -5.28 -6.09 40.73
CA ASN A 9 -5.40 -4.74 41.25
C ASN A 9 -5.98 -3.89 40.13
N GLU A 10 -7.30 -3.74 40.10
CA GLU A 10 -8.01 -2.69 39.38
C GLU A 10 -7.39 -1.37 39.85
N VAL A 11 -6.43 -0.86 39.08
CA VAL A 11 -5.88 0.47 39.31
C VAL A 11 -7.05 1.43 39.10
N ALA A 12 -7.66 1.87 40.20
CA ALA A 12 -8.78 2.80 40.16
C ALA A 12 -8.33 4.06 39.41
N ILE A 13 -8.79 4.19 38.16
CA ILE A 13 -8.47 5.34 37.31
C ILE A 13 -9.13 6.56 37.94
N ASP A 14 -8.33 7.58 38.23
CA ASP A 14 -8.82 8.85 38.78
C ASP A 14 -9.97 9.39 37.90
N PRO A 15 -11.18 9.62 38.47
CA PRO A 15 -12.34 10.08 37.71
C PRO A 15 -12.09 11.39 36.95
N ALA A 16 -11.18 12.26 37.42
CA ALA A 16 -10.79 13.47 36.71
C ALA A 16 -9.95 13.19 35.45
N LYS A 17 -9.10 12.17 35.49
CA LYS A 17 -8.37 11.68 34.30
C LYS A 17 -9.30 11.00 33.32
N LEU A 18 -10.28 10.23 33.82
CA LEU A 18 -11.27 9.57 32.97
C LEU A 18 -12.12 10.57 32.17
N ASP A 19 -12.55 11.68 32.78
CA ASP A 19 -13.26 12.75 32.07
C ASP A 19 -12.35 13.40 31.00
N SER A 20 -11.07 13.64 31.34
CA SER A 20 -10.08 14.19 30.41
C SER A 20 -9.84 13.27 29.20
N TYR A 21 -9.72 11.96 29.40
CA TYR A 21 -9.61 10.98 28.31
C TYR A 21 -10.86 10.94 27.44
N THR A 22 -12.05 10.99 28.07
CA THR A 22 -13.33 10.97 27.36
C THR A 22 -13.52 12.22 26.51
N GLN A 23 -13.14 13.39 27.02
CA GLN A 23 -13.17 14.64 26.27
C GLN A 23 -12.15 14.67 25.13
N LEU A 24 -10.94 14.13 25.35
CA LEU A 24 -9.93 14.01 24.30
C LEU A 24 -10.42 13.06 23.20
N ALA A 25 -10.93 11.88 23.53
CA ALA A 25 -11.46 10.92 22.55
C ALA A 25 -12.60 11.51 21.70
N LYS A 26 -13.42 12.40 22.27
CA LYS A 26 -14.52 13.09 21.54
C LYS A 26 -14.05 14.24 20.66
N SER A 27 -12.97 14.92 21.04
CA SER A 27 -12.51 16.15 20.37
C SER A 27 -11.25 15.96 19.54
N TYR A 28 -10.63 14.79 19.57
CA TYR A 28 -9.38 14.52 18.88
C TYR A 28 -9.56 14.51 17.37
N GLU A 29 -8.82 15.40 16.70
CA GLU A 29 -8.70 15.44 15.25
C GLU A 29 -7.22 15.39 14.86
N LEU A 30 -6.91 14.65 13.78
CA LEU A 30 -5.56 14.68 13.25
C LEU A 30 -5.25 16.06 12.65
N PRO A 31 -4.00 16.52 12.79
CA PRO A 31 -3.52 17.72 12.12
C PRO A 31 -3.79 17.67 10.60
N ASN A 32 -4.31 18.77 10.04
CA ASN A 32 -4.76 18.84 8.64
C ASN A 32 -3.72 18.37 7.62
N ALA A 33 -2.44 18.67 7.84
CA ALA A 33 -1.35 18.23 6.96
C ALA A 33 -1.19 16.70 6.95
N VAL A 34 -1.35 16.06 8.12
CA VAL A 34 -1.30 14.60 8.27
C VAL A 34 -2.54 13.98 7.66
N LYS A 35 -3.72 14.53 7.95
CA LYS A 35 -5.01 14.07 7.41
C LYS A 35 -5.02 14.10 5.87
N LEU A 36 -4.67 15.23 5.27
CA LEU A 36 -4.59 15.37 3.81
C LEU A 36 -3.66 14.33 3.18
N LYS A 37 -2.51 14.10 3.82
CA LYS A 37 -1.50 13.15 3.34
C LYS A 37 -1.98 11.71 3.48
N LEU A 38 -2.62 11.38 4.60
CA LEU A 38 -3.20 10.07 4.88
C LEU A 38 -4.33 9.75 3.90
N ASP A 39 -5.24 10.69 3.67
CA ASP A 39 -6.37 10.55 2.73
C ASP A 39 -5.85 10.30 1.30
N ALA A 40 -4.83 11.05 0.88
CA ALA A 40 -4.19 10.83 -0.43
C ALA A 40 -3.56 9.44 -0.55
N ASP A 41 -2.90 8.95 0.50
CA ASP A 41 -2.24 7.65 0.50
C ASP A 41 -3.24 6.50 0.48
N VAL A 42 -4.32 6.61 1.27
CA VAL A 42 -5.43 5.65 1.27
C VAL A 42 -6.13 5.63 -0.09
N GLN A 43 -6.41 6.80 -0.66
CA GLN A 43 -7.04 6.89 -1.97
C GLN A 43 -6.15 6.26 -3.06
N GLN A 44 -4.85 6.55 -3.05
CA GLN A 44 -3.90 5.98 -3.99
C GLN A 44 -3.81 4.45 -3.85
N ALA A 45 -3.64 3.93 -2.63
CA ALA A 45 -3.56 2.50 -2.39
C ALA A 45 -4.85 1.77 -2.78
N ASN A 46 -6.02 2.36 -2.51
CA ASN A 46 -7.31 1.84 -2.95
C ASN A 46 -7.41 1.78 -4.48
N SER A 47 -7.06 2.85 -5.18
CA SER A 47 -7.09 2.88 -6.64
C SER A 47 -6.18 1.82 -7.26
N ILE A 48 -4.96 1.67 -6.71
CA ILE A 48 -4.01 0.63 -7.16
C ILE A 48 -4.61 -0.76 -6.93
N ALA A 49 -5.09 -1.05 -5.72
CA ALA A 49 -5.68 -2.35 -5.39
C ALA A 49 -6.83 -2.73 -6.35
N ILE A 50 -7.71 -1.79 -6.66
CA ILE A 50 -8.83 -2.00 -7.59
C ILE A 50 -8.32 -2.33 -9.00
N VAL A 51 -7.43 -1.48 -9.55
CA VAL A 51 -6.92 -1.66 -10.91
C VAL A 51 -6.19 -2.99 -11.06
N VAL A 52 -5.34 -3.32 -10.09
CA VAL A 52 -4.55 -4.55 -10.09
C VAL A 52 -5.44 -5.79 -9.93
N THR A 53 -6.48 -5.72 -9.09
CA THR A 53 -7.45 -6.82 -8.94
C THR A 53 -8.26 -7.03 -10.21
N LEU A 54 -8.70 -5.96 -10.88
CA LEU A 54 -9.39 -6.05 -12.16
C LEU A 54 -8.49 -6.66 -13.24
N LEU A 55 -7.21 -6.28 -13.26
CA LEU A 55 -6.24 -6.82 -14.19
C LEU A 55 -5.99 -8.31 -13.94
N ALA A 56 -5.88 -8.73 -12.67
CA ALA A 56 -5.83 -10.14 -12.30
C ALA A 56 -7.06 -10.90 -12.80
N GLY A 57 -8.26 -10.35 -12.60
CA GLY A 57 -9.51 -10.93 -13.07
C GLY A 57 -9.56 -11.10 -14.60
N ALA A 58 -9.10 -10.08 -15.34
CA ALA A 58 -9.01 -10.15 -16.80
C ALA A 58 -8.03 -11.24 -17.27
N ILE A 59 -6.87 -11.36 -16.62
CA ILE A 59 -5.88 -12.39 -16.94
C ILE A 59 -6.42 -13.79 -16.58
N ILE A 60 -7.09 -13.96 -15.43
CA ILE A 60 -7.74 -15.23 -15.07
C ILE A 60 -8.80 -15.63 -16.11
N ALA A 61 -9.63 -14.68 -16.57
CA ALA A 61 -10.61 -14.94 -17.61
C ALA A 61 -9.95 -15.36 -18.92
N LEU A 62 -8.84 -14.71 -19.32
CA LEU A 62 -8.01 -15.13 -20.45
C LEU A 62 -7.47 -16.55 -20.26
N THR A 63 -6.96 -16.88 -19.07
CA THR A 63 -6.47 -18.24 -18.74
C THR A 63 -7.56 -19.28 -18.97
N SER A 64 -8.80 -19.01 -18.53
CA SER A 64 -9.93 -19.93 -18.68
C SER A 64 -10.32 -20.15 -20.14
N ILE A 65 -10.29 -19.09 -20.96
CA ILE A 65 -10.54 -19.19 -22.41
C ILE A 65 -9.46 -20.07 -23.07
N LEU A 66 -8.19 -19.82 -22.74
CA LEU A 66 -7.06 -20.52 -23.35
C LEU A 66 -6.96 -21.98 -22.88
N GLY A 67 -7.26 -22.24 -21.60
CA GLY A 67 -7.30 -23.58 -21.02
C GLY A 67 -8.41 -24.47 -21.59
N GLY A 68 -9.50 -23.87 -22.10
CA GLY A 68 -10.55 -24.60 -22.81
C GLY A 68 -10.20 -24.96 -24.26
N ILE A 69 -9.19 -24.31 -24.85
CA ILE A 69 -8.77 -24.53 -26.26
C ILE A 69 -7.73 -25.66 -26.37
N ASP A 70 -7.02 -25.98 -25.29
CA ASP A 70 -5.88 -26.91 -25.26
C ASP A 70 -6.22 -28.39 -25.04
N SER A 71 -7.49 -28.78 -24.94
CA SER A 71 -7.84 -30.20 -24.73
C SER A 71 -7.47 -31.11 -25.91
N ASP A 72 -7.18 -30.52 -27.08
CA ASP A 72 -7.16 -31.26 -28.35
C ASP A 72 -5.78 -31.27 -29.06
N PHE A 73 -4.71 -30.67 -28.49
CA PHE A 73 -3.40 -30.60 -29.14
C PHE A 73 -2.31 -31.44 -28.47
N GLU A 74 -1.63 -32.29 -29.26
CA GLU A 74 -0.40 -33.01 -28.90
C GLU A 74 0.74 -32.01 -28.63
N GLU A 75 1.35 -32.14 -27.44
CA GLU A 75 2.48 -31.39 -26.89
C GLU A 75 2.52 -29.86 -27.11
N PRO A 76 2.22 -29.05 -26.07
CA PRO A 76 2.29 -27.61 -26.19
C PRO A 76 3.72 -27.13 -26.48
N SER A 77 3.86 -26.27 -27.49
CA SER A 77 5.12 -25.63 -27.87
C SER A 77 5.81 -24.96 -26.67
N ASN A 78 7.15 -24.87 -26.68
CA ASN A 78 7.90 -24.23 -25.60
C ASN A 78 7.48 -22.77 -25.35
N GLY A 79 7.04 -22.05 -26.39
CA GLY A 79 6.50 -20.69 -26.26
C GLY A 79 5.19 -20.66 -25.46
N TRP A 80 4.33 -21.66 -25.65
CA TRP A 80 3.08 -21.79 -24.89
C TRP A 80 3.30 -22.11 -23.42
N LYS A 81 4.28 -22.98 -23.11
CA LYS A 81 4.69 -23.26 -21.72
C LYS A 81 5.19 -22.00 -21.03
N ALA A 82 6.06 -21.21 -21.69
CA ALA A 82 6.56 -19.94 -21.16
C ALA A 82 5.42 -18.93 -20.95
N PHE A 83 4.49 -18.83 -21.88
CA PHE A 83 3.32 -17.96 -21.78
C PHE A 83 2.44 -18.28 -20.56
N ARG A 84 2.17 -19.57 -20.29
CA ARG A 84 1.45 -20.00 -19.09
C ARG A 84 2.16 -19.60 -17.79
N VAL A 85 3.50 -19.75 -17.73
CA VAL A 85 4.28 -19.35 -16.55
C VAL A 85 4.18 -17.84 -16.32
N ILE A 86 4.34 -17.04 -17.39
CA ILE A 86 4.23 -15.58 -17.33
C ILE A 86 2.83 -15.16 -16.84
N MET A 87 1.79 -15.80 -17.37
CA MET A 87 0.39 -15.52 -17.02
C MET A 87 0.08 -15.83 -15.55
N TRP A 88 0.47 -17.01 -15.05
CA TRP A 88 0.30 -17.35 -13.63
C TRP A 88 1.12 -16.44 -12.71
N THR A 89 2.33 -16.07 -13.13
CA THR A 89 3.15 -15.11 -12.39
C THR A 89 2.46 -13.74 -12.33
N ALA A 90 1.89 -13.27 -13.44
CA ALA A 90 1.13 -12.02 -13.48
C ALA A 90 -0.06 -12.06 -12.52
N ILE A 91 -0.84 -13.15 -12.51
CA ILE A 91 -1.97 -13.33 -11.58
C ILE A 91 -1.49 -13.27 -10.13
N ILE A 92 -0.47 -14.03 -9.76
CA ILE A 92 0.04 -14.09 -8.39
C ILE A 92 0.59 -12.73 -7.96
N CYS A 93 1.36 -12.06 -8.82
CA CYS A 93 1.90 -10.72 -8.54
C CYS A 93 0.77 -9.71 -8.33
N ASN A 94 -0.23 -9.68 -9.22
CA ASN A 94 -1.36 -8.76 -9.08
C ASN A 94 -2.16 -9.03 -7.78
N VAL A 95 -2.52 -10.28 -7.49
CA VAL A 95 -3.25 -10.62 -6.26
C VAL A 95 -2.42 -10.30 -5.01
N GLY A 96 -1.13 -10.63 -5.03
CA GLY A 96 -0.20 -10.33 -3.95
C GLY A 96 -0.08 -8.82 -3.70
N GLU A 97 0.04 -8.03 -4.76
CA GLU A 97 0.09 -6.57 -4.66
C GLU A 97 -1.20 -5.99 -4.07
N ALA A 98 -2.37 -6.45 -4.53
CA ALA A 98 -3.65 -6.02 -3.96
C ALA A 98 -3.71 -6.29 -2.45
N PHE A 99 -3.18 -7.42 -1.98
CA PHE A 99 -3.08 -7.73 -0.56
C PHE A 99 -2.14 -6.77 0.19
N ILE A 100 -0.98 -6.44 -0.37
CA ILE A 100 -0.07 -5.46 0.24
C ILE A 100 -0.69 -4.05 0.27
N CYS A 101 -1.46 -3.65 -0.75
CA CYS A 101 -2.21 -2.40 -0.72
C CYS A 101 -3.23 -2.37 0.42
N ILE A 102 -3.94 -3.48 0.67
CA ILE A 102 -4.86 -3.59 1.83
C ILE A 102 -4.09 -3.42 3.15
N LEU A 103 -2.89 -3.98 3.28
CA LEU A 103 -2.05 -3.75 4.47
C LEU A 103 -1.64 -2.29 4.61
N ALA A 104 -1.29 -1.62 3.52
CA ALA A 104 -0.97 -0.19 3.52
C ALA A 104 -2.18 0.65 3.96
N ILE A 105 -3.37 0.36 3.42
CA ILE A 105 -4.64 1.01 3.79
C ILE A 105 -4.92 0.79 5.27
N LYS A 106 -4.75 -0.44 5.77
CA LYS A 106 -4.95 -0.76 7.19
C LYS A 106 -4.03 0.04 8.09
N MET A 107 -2.73 0.10 7.77
CA MET A 107 -1.79 0.91 8.55
C MET A 107 -2.17 2.40 8.54
N CYS A 108 -2.70 2.90 7.43
CA CYS A 108 -3.20 4.27 7.35
C CYS A 108 -4.49 4.47 8.17
N SER A 109 -5.43 3.53 8.15
CA SER A 109 -6.68 3.62 8.90
C SER A 109 -6.51 3.47 10.41
N ASP A 110 -5.45 2.77 10.85
CA ASP A 110 -5.14 2.59 12.28
C ASP A 110 -4.38 3.80 12.86
N LEU A 111 -3.81 4.66 12.01
CA LEU A 111 -3.03 5.84 12.44
C LEU A 111 -3.80 6.81 13.35
N PRO A 112 -5.07 7.16 13.09
CA PRO A 112 -5.87 7.99 14.00
C PRO A 112 -5.96 7.44 15.41
N LEU A 113 -6.09 6.11 15.53
CA LEU A 113 -6.20 5.43 16.81
C LEU A 113 -4.86 5.49 17.56
N TRP A 114 -3.75 5.19 16.89
CA TRP A 114 -2.41 5.30 17.50
C TRP A 114 -2.06 6.73 17.91
N ALA A 115 -2.49 7.71 17.10
CA ALA A 115 -2.25 9.11 17.39
C ALA A 115 -3.05 9.56 18.63
N LEU A 116 -4.29 9.07 18.79
CA LEU A 116 -5.10 9.26 19.98
C LEU A 116 -4.49 8.58 21.22
N GLU A 117 -4.12 7.30 21.13
CA GLU A 117 -3.48 6.55 22.22
C GLU A 117 -2.20 7.25 22.71
N ARG A 118 -1.43 7.80 21.77
CA ARG A 118 -0.22 8.56 22.11
C ARG A 118 -0.54 9.84 22.88
N GLU A 119 -1.56 10.60 22.49
CA GLU A 119 -1.98 11.79 23.25
C GLU A 119 -2.50 11.42 24.65
N MET A 120 -3.24 10.31 24.78
CA MET A 120 -3.64 9.80 26.09
C MET A 120 -2.43 9.42 26.96
N TYR A 121 -1.42 8.76 26.38
CA TYR A 121 -0.18 8.45 27.07
C TYR A 121 0.57 9.71 27.54
N LEU A 122 0.58 10.78 26.72
CA LEU A 122 1.18 12.06 27.10
C LEU A 122 0.41 12.79 28.21
N LEU A 123 -0.92 12.60 28.30
CA LEU A 123 -1.73 13.13 29.40
C LEU A 123 -1.39 12.45 30.73
N ASP A 124 -1.02 11.17 30.71
CA ASP A 124 -0.72 10.39 31.91
C ASP A 124 0.67 10.69 32.51
N GLN A 125 1.55 11.36 31.76
CA GLN A 125 2.87 11.76 32.24
C GLN A 125 2.78 12.87 33.31
N PRO A 126 3.63 12.82 34.37
CA PRO A 126 3.61 13.80 35.47
C PRO A 126 3.86 15.24 34.99
N GLU A 127 3.29 16.22 35.70
CA GLU A 127 3.33 17.65 35.33
C GLU A 127 4.74 18.23 35.22
N GLU A 128 5.73 17.67 35.93
CA GLU A 128 7.12 18.11 35.87
C GLU A 128 7.74 17.91 34.48
N ASP A 129 7.23 16.98 33.67
CA ASP A 129 7.67 16.73 32.29
C ASP A 129 6.89 17.55 31.24
N LYS A 130 6.21 18.64 31.64
CA LYS A 130 5.48 19.56 30.72
C LYS A 130 6.40 20.17 29.65
N ALA A 131 7.64 20.50 30.00
CA ALA A 131 8.64 20.99 29.04
C ALA A 131 9.10 19.87 28.08
N GLY A 132 9.28 18.64 28.57
CA GLY A 132 9.54 17.47 27.73
C GLY A 132 8.36 17.10 26.84
N ARG A 133 7.12 17.32 27.29
CA ARG A 133 5.88 17.21 26.50
C ARG A 133 5.85 18.16 25.32
N ALA A 134 6.26 19.42 25.50
CA ALA A 134 6.34 20.39 24.40
C ALA A 134 7.37 19.99 23.33
N VAL A 135 8.43 19.28 23.72
CA VAL A 135 9.45 18.71 22.80
C VAL A 135 8.97 17.41 22.15
N ARG A 136 8.19 16.58 22.86
CA ARG A 136 7.66 15.28 22.38
C ARG A 136 6.38 15.37 21.56
N ARG A 137 5.65 16.47 21.66
CA ARG A 137 4.57 16.80 20.72
C ARG A 137 5.16 16.80 19.31
N PRO A 138 4.39 16.36 18.29
CA PRO A 138 4.87 16.38 16.91
C PRO A 138 5.28 17.81 16.56
N SER A 139 6.58 18.08 16.60
CA SER A 139 7.11 19.34 16.14
C SER A 139 6.99 19.32 14.63
N PHE A 140 6.02 20.08 14.11
CA PHE A 140 5.88 20.39 12.70
C PHE A 140 7.02 21.32 12.28
N ASN A 141 8.26 20.83 12.40
CA ASN A 141 9.41 21.48 11.83
C ASN A 141 9.18 21.53 10.31
N PRO A 142 9.44 22.65 9.62
CA PRO A 142 9.30 22.74 8.17
C PRO A 142 10.04 21.63 7.40
N ARG A 143 11.10 21.05 7.99
CA ARG A 143 11.75 19.84 7.45
C ARG A 143 10.86 18.59 7.51
N ASN A 144 10.12 18.38 8.61
CA ASN A 144 9.24 17.23 8.80
C ASN A 144 7.99 17.30 7.91
N VAL A 145 7.49 18.51 7.63
CA VAL A 145 6.38 18.69 6.67
C VAL A 145 6.79 18.34 5.24
N ARG A 146 8.08 18.47 4.92
CA ARG A 146 8.62 18.20 3.57
C ARG A 146 8.87 16.71 3.33
N ASP A 147 9.21 15.94 4.36
CA ASP A 147 9.40 14.49 4.25
C ASP A 147 8.13 13.74 4.69
N ARG A 148 7.43 13.15 3.70
CA ARG A 148 6.17 12.41 3.86
C ARG A 148 6.23 11.40 5.01
N TYR A 149 7.34 10.68 5.15
CA TYR A 149 7.44 9.60 6.13
C TYR A 149 7.71 10.13 7.54
N LEU A 150 8.52 11.18 7.66
CA LEU A 150 8.81 11.81 8.96
C LEU A 150 7.56 12.49 9.54
N LEU A 151 6.70 13.06 8.68
CA LEU A 151 5.42 13.62 9.09
C LEU A 151 4.52 12.55 9.73
N LEU A 152 4.38 11.40 9.07
CA LEU A 152 3.54 10.29 9.55
C LEU A 152 4.16 9.60 10.78
N GLU A 153 5.48 9.45 10.82
CA GLU A 153 6.18 8.90 11.99
C GLU A 153 6.04 9.82 13.21
N SER A 154 5.99 11.14 13.01
CA SER A 154 5.83 12.11 14.11
C SER A 154 4.51 11.94 14.87
N VAL A 155 3.46 11.42 14.23
CA VAL A 155 2.16 11.13 14.84
C VAL A 155 1.98 9.66 15.28
N GLY A 156 3.02 8.83 15.18
CA GLY A 156 3.01 7.46 15.68
C GLY A 156 2.92 6.37 14.60
N MET A 157 3.05 6.70 13.32
CA MET A 157 3.08 5.67 12.27
C MET A 157 4.33 4.79 12.40
N PRO A 158 4.22 3.45 12.30
CA PRO A 158 5.37 2.57 12.41
C PRO A 158 6.33 2.77 11.23
N LYS A 159 7.63 2.69 11.48
CA LYS A 159 8.69 2.74 10.45
C LYS A 159 8.51 1.70 9.34
N LEU A 160 7.81 0.61 9.65
CA LEU A 160 7.47 -0.45 8.69
C LEU A 160 6.61 0.08 7.53
N TYR A 161 5.80 1.12 7.74
CA TYR A 161 4.99 1.72 6.67
C TYR A 161 5.84 2.21 5.50
N ARG A 162 7.03 2.77 5.77
CA ARG A 162 7.97 3.18 4.70
C ARG A 162 8.44 2.00 3.85
N PHE A 163 8.63 0.84 4.48
CA PHE A 163 8.97 -0.38 3.75
C PHE A 163 7.77 -0.85 2.92
N VAL A 164 6.56 -0.88 3.51
CA VAL A 164 5.33 -1.28 2.82
C VAL A 164 5.04 -0.39 1.61
N ASP A 165 5.09 0.94 1.75
CA ASP A 165 4.87 1.89 0.65
C ASP A 165 5.88 1.69 -0.50
N ARG A 166 7.15 1.40 -0.18
CA ARG A 166 8.15 1.05 -1.21
C ARG A 166 7.86 -0.28 -1.89
N VAL A 167 7.44 -1.29 -1.13
CA VAL A 167 7.07 -2.60 -1.67
C VAL A 167 5.86 -2.48 -2.59
N VAL A 168 4.85 -1.67 -2.24
CA VAL A 168 3.70 -1.38 -3.13
C VAL A 168 4.19 -0.82 -4.46
N ILE A 169 5.08 0.17 -4.45
CA ILE A 169 5.59 0.78 -5.70
C ILE A 169 6.39 -0.23 -6.53
N VAL A 170 7.24 -1.04 -5.91
CA VAL A 170 8.04 -2.06 -6.62
C VAL A 170 7.13 -3.13 -7.20
N LEU A 171 6.18 -3.64 -6.42
CA LEU A 171 5.20 -4.61 -6.88
C LEU A 171 4.38 -4.05 -8.03
N LEU A 172 3.93 -2.79 -7.96
CA LEU A 172 3.20 -2.14 -9.06
C LEU A 172 3.95 -2.22 -10.39
N VAL A 173 5.25 -1.93 -10.38
CA VAL A 173 6.08 -2.01 -11.59
C VAL A 173 6.21 -3.46 -12.07
N VAL A 174 6.48 -4.39 -11.15
CA VAL A 174 6.68 -5.82 -11.46
C VAL A 174 5.38 -6.45 -11.99
N SER A 175 4.27 -6.31 -11.28
CA SER A 175 2.95 -6.84 -11.66
C SER A 175 2.45 -6.23 -12.97
N SER A 176 2.63 -4.92 -13.16
CA SER A 176 2.31 -4.26 -14.42
C SER A 176 3.13 -4.85 -15.57
N THR A 177 4.44 -5.04 -15.38
CA THR A 177 5.32 -5.62 -16.41
C THR A 177 4.87 -7.02 -16.80
N PHE A 178 4.61 -7.91 -15.84
CA PHE A 178 4.13 -9.26 -16.12
C PHE A 178 2.75 -9.27 -16.79
N SER A 179 1.86 -8.35 -16.40
CA SER A 179 0.54 -8.22 -17.02
C SER A 179 0.64 -7.74 -18.47
N PHE A 180 1.48 -6.74 -18.74
CA PHE A 180 1.76 -6.28 -20.10
C PHE A 180 2.42 -7.36 -20.95
N LEU A 181 3.39 -8.11 -20.42
CA LEU A 181 4.00 -9.24 -21.11
C LEU A 181 2.95 -10.31 -21.42
N THR A 182 2.06 -10.62 -20.48
CA THR A 182 0.97 -11.59 -20.70
C THR A 182 0.09 -11.14 -21.86
N LEU A 183 -0.38 -9.90 -21.86
CA LEU A 183 -1.21 -9.38 -22.95
C LEU A 183 -0.45 -9.33 -24.28
N PHE A 184 0.83 -8.96 -24.26
CA PHE A 184 1.70 -8.92 -25.44
C PHE A 184 1.86 -10.32 -26.07
N TYR A 185 2.21 -11.33 -25.26
CA TYR A 185 2.31 -12.71 -25.73
C TYR A 185 0.97 -13.25 -26.21
N TRP A 186 -0.13 -12.92 -25.53
CA TRP A 186 -1.47 -13.29 -25.97
C TRP A 186 -1.80 -12.74 -27.36
N VAL A 187 -1.56 -11.44 -27.60
CA VAL A 187 -1.76 -10.80 -28.91
C VAL A 187 -0.86 -11.43 -29.97
N LEU A 188 0.41 -11.71 -29.63
CA LEU A 188 1.35 -12.32 -30.56
C LEU A 188 0.90 -13.68 -31.09
N HIS A 189 0.30 -14.50 -30.24
CA HIS A 189 -0.07 -15.88 -30.55
C HIS A 189 -1.50 -16.04 -31.09
N THR A 190 -2.42 -15.14 -30.76
CA THR A 190 -3.85 -15.30 -31.12
C THR A 190 -4.30 -14.48 -32.33
N GLN A 191 -3.58 -13.42 -32.69
CA GLN A 191 -4.04 -12.47 -33.71
C GLN A 191 -3.36 -12.63 -35.06
N THR A 192 -4.06 -12.25 -36.13
CA THR A 192 -3.51 -12.19 -37.49
C THR A 192 -2.42 -11.12 -37.61
N PHE A 193 -1.54 -11.24 -38.61
CA PHE A 193 -0.36 -10.38 -38.77
C PHE A 193 -0.68 -8.88 -38.70
N TYR A 194 -1.73 -8.42 -39.40
CA TYR A 194 -2.13 -7.02 -39.43
C TYR A 194 -2.69 -6.54 -38.09
N VAL A 195 -3.56 -7.32 -37.45
CA VAL A 195 -4.16 -6.99 -36.16
C VAL A 195 -3.09 -6.92 -35.08
N ARG A 196 -2.15 -7.87 -35.10
CA ARG A 196 -0.99 -7.90 -34.20
C ARG A 196 -0.14 -6.62 -34.31
N MET A 197 0.19 -6.18 -35.52
CA MET A 197 1.02 -4.97 -35.69
C MET A 197 0.31 -3.71 -35.17
N ILE A 198 -0.98 -3.54 -35.47
CA ILE A 198 -1.76 -2.38 -35.02
C ILE A 198 -1.92 -2.37 -33.50
N THR A 199 -2.17 -3.53 -32.90
CA THR A 199 -2.38 -3.65 -31.45
C THR A 199 -1.09 -3.55 -30.62
N LEU A 200 0.07 -3.92 -31.16
CA LEU A 200 1.35 -3.85 -30.43
C LEU A 200 1.95 -2.44 -30.34
N ILE A 201 1.68 -1.57 -31.31
CA ILE A 201 2.15 -0.16 -31.30
C ILE A 201 1.75 0.57 -30.00
N PRO A 202 0.48 0.58 -29.56
CA PRO A 202 0.09 1.25 -28.31
C PRO A 202 0.74 0.63 -27.07
N PHE A 203 0.98 -0.70 -27.05
CA PHE A 203 1.69 -1.33 -25.93
C PHE A 203 3.10 -0.75 -25.76
N VAL A 204 3.86 -0.62 -26.85
CA VAL A 204 5.22 -0.06 -26.82
C VAL A 204 5.19 1.40 -26.37
N ILE A 205 4.24 2.20 -26.87
CA ILE A 205 4.09 3.61 -26.49
C ILE A 205 3.79 3.73 -24.99
N ILE A 206 2.86 2.92 -24.47
CA ILE A 206 2.48 2.94 -23.05
C ILE A 206 3.67 2.53 -22.18
N ILE A 207 4.40 1.47 -22.54
CA ILE A 207 5.59 1.03 -21.80
C ILE A 207 6.64 2.14 -21.75
N LEU A 208 6.93 2.78 -22.89
CA LEU A 208 7.88 3.91 -22.94
C LEU A 208 7.43 5.07 -22.07
N LEU A 209 6.14 5.44 -22.11
CA LEU A 209 5.58 6.50 -21.29
C LEU A 209 5.72 6.18 -19.80
N VAL A 210 5.37 4.95 -19.39
CA VAL A 210 5.52 4.49 -18.00
C VAL A 210 6.98 4.53 -17.56
N LEU A 211 7.91 4.06 -18.39
CA LEU A 211 9.34 4.11 -18.08
C LEU A 211 9.86 5.54 -17.96
N ILE A 212 9.46 6.45 -18.86
CA ILE A 212 9.84 7.86 -18.79
C ILE A 212 9.32 8.49 -17.49
N VAL A 213 8.04 8.29 -17.17
CA VAL A 213 7.43 8.79 -15.93
C VAL A 213 8.13 8.22 -14.70
N PHE A 214 8.44 6.92 -14.71
CA PHE A 214 9.16 6.26 -13.63
C PHE A 214 10.57 6.84 -13.45
N ILE A 215 11.32 7.02 -14.53
CA ILE A 215 12.66 7.62 -14.52
C ILE A 215 12.60 9.06 -14.02
N ILE A 216 11.64 9.87 -14.48
CA ILE A 216 11.45 11.25 -14.00
C ILE A 216 11.11 11.24 -12.51
N SER A 217 10.18 10.40 -12.08
CA SER A 217 9.77 10.29 -10.68
C SER A 217 10.95 9.89 -9.77
N MET A 218 11.79 8.95 -10.22
CA MET A 218 13.02 8.57 -9.51
C MET A 218 14.13 9.63 -9.59
N GLY A 219 14.26 10.33 -10.71
CA GLY A 219 15.27 11.36 -10.96
C GLY A 219 15.01 12.65 -10.21
N VAL A 220 13.75 13.08 -10.10
CA VAL A 220 13.32 14.22 -9.28
C VAL A 220 13.53 13.95 -7.79
N GLY A 221 13.48 12.69 -7.36
CA GLY A 221 13.86 12.27 -6.01
C GLY A 221 15.36 12.39 -5.70
N ARG A 222 16.22 12.46 -6.72
CA ARG A 222 17.69 12.47 -6.56
C ARG A 222 18.31 13.87 -6.54
N GLN A 223 17.63 14.89 -7.06
CA GLN A 223 18.10 16.29 -7.04
C GLN A 223 17.69 17.08 -5.79
N ARG A 224 17.12 16.42 -4.76
CA ARG A 224 16.66 17.07 -3.52
C ARG A 224 17.26 16.45 -2.25
N PHE A 225 18.52 16.04 -2.32
CA PHE A 225 19.38 15.79 -1.17
C PHE A 225 20.64 16.64 -1.29
#